data_AF-A0A7S0STU0-F1
#
_entry.id   AF-A0A7S0STU0-F1
#
_cell.length_a   1.000
_cell.length_b   1.000
_cell.length_c   1.000
_cell.angle_alpha   90.00
_cell.angle_beta   90.00
_cell.angle_gamma   90.00
#
_symmetry.space_group_name_H-M   'P 1'
#
loop_
_entity.id
_entity.type
_entity.pdbx_description
1 polymer ?
#
loop_
_entity_poly.entity_id
_entity_poly.type
_entity_poly.pdbx_seq_one_letter_code
_entity_poly.pdbx_strand_id
1 'polypeptide(L)'
;MLLAAKKYNILDLDNIHRHLTNTARAIEVENFNEELYIKLLDDLPDYISKYYPHLSDSKESIKQKVLDQIYNITREIFTAYENEYTIFSPMSNCFELFGLDFIIDDQFNVYLLEINPGPDFKQTGDRLKQLITNLWNQTLSLVVDREIYRLDDDYSYRDFTLVYDKPWSSSQFNGGMSLC
;
A
#
# COMPACT_ATOMS: atom_id res chain seq x y z
N MET A 1 5.66 -0.23 6.50
CA MET A 1 5.85 0.83 7.50
C MET A 1 7.25 1.39 7.35
N LEU A 2 7.34 2.68 7.03
CA LEU A 2 8.61 3.42 6.98
C LEU A 2 8.71 4.26 8.26
N LEU A 3 9.79 4.07 9.01
CA LEU A 3 9.99 4.74 10.30
C LEU A 3 10.99 5.90 10.17
N ALA A 4 10.77 6.97 10.92
CA ALA A 4 11.72 8.08 11.01
C ALA A 4 13.06 7.61 11.57
N ALA A 5 14.16 8.23 11.12
CA ALA A 5 15.50 7.76 11.44
C ALA A 5 15.90 7.98 12.91
N LYS A 6 15.25 8.95 13.57
CA LYS A 6 15.43 9.31 14.98
C LYS A 6 14.07 9.34 15.68
N LYS A 7 14.09 9.16 17.02
CA LYS A 7 12.89 9.23 17.85
C LYS A 7 12.21 10.60 17.71
N TYR A 8 10.89 10.59 17.51
CA TYR A 8 10.06 11.78 17.44
C TYR A 8 10.26 12.68 18.68
N ASN A 9 10.31 14.00 18.47
CA ASN A 9 10.37 15.00 19.53
C ASN A 9 9.73 16.31 19.04
N ILE A 10 8.58 16.67 19.61
CA ILE A 10 7.86 17.91 19.26
C ILE A 10 8.65 19.18 19.60
N LEU A 11 9.60 19.10 20.54
CA LEU A 11 10.42 20.26 20.95
C LEU A 11 11.63 20.50 20.03
N ASP A 12 11.89 19.61 19.07
CA ASP A 12 13.05 19.67 18.16
C ASP A 12 12.56 19.55 16.71
N LEU A 13 11.92 20.62 16.21
CA LEU A 13 11.30 20.65 14.87
C LEU A 13 12.31 20.78 13.72
N ASP A 14 13.51 21.31 14.00
CA ASP A 14 14.55 21.51 12.99
C ASP A 14 15.22 20.20 12.56
N ASN A 15 15.13 19.16 13.40
CA ASN A 15 15.72 17.86 13.13
C ASN A 15 14.80 17.01 12.25
N ILE A 16 14.93 17.20 10.93
CA ILE A 16 14.11 16.52 9.92
C ILE A 16 14.10 14.99 10.06
N HIS A 17 15.17 14.38 10.59
CA HIS A 17 15.27 12.92 10.77
C HIS A 17 14.34 12.37 11.86
N ARG A 18 13.69 13.24 12.65
CA ARG A 18 12.66 12.87 13.63
C ARG A 18 11.23 12.96 13.08
N HIS A 19 11.05 13.73 12.01
CA HIS A 19 9.73 14.16 11.51
C HIS A 19 9.45 13.67 10.11
N LEU A 20 10.49 13.38 9.32
CA LEU A 20 10.38 12.80 7.99
C LEU A 20 10.72 11.31 8.02
N THR A 21 9.89 10.52 7.33
CA THR A 21 10.00 9.06 7.21
C THR A 21 10.57 8.62 5.87
N ASN A 22 10.91 9.56 4.98
CA ASN A 22 11.44 9.25 3.66
C ASN A 22 12.83 8.60 3.75
N THR A 23 12.99 7.47 3.07
CA THR A 23 14.24 6.70 3.10
C THR A 23 15.44 7.51 2.61
N ALA A 24 15.24 8.42 1.66
CA ALA A 24 16.29 9.30 1.13
C ALA A 24 16.92 10.24 2.18
N ARG A 25 16.18 10.64 3.24
CA ARG A 25 16.76 11.40 4.37
C ARG A 25 17.29 10.46 5.44
N ALA A 26 16.73 9.26 5.55
CA ALA A 26 17.13 8.30 6.55
C ALA A 26 18.57 7.78 6.33
N ILE A 27 18.96 7.59 5.05
CA ILE A 27 20.33 7.18 4.67
C ILE A 27 21.42 8.20 5.03
N GLU A 28 21.05 9.46 5.31
CA GLU A 28 21.99 10.51 5.70
C GLU A 28 22.42 10.37 7.18
N VAL A 29 21.77 9.51 7.96
CA VAL A 29 22.11 9.26 9.37
C VAL A 29 23.27 8.27 9.47
N GLU A 30 24.26 8.59 10.31
CA GLU A 30 25.38 7.68 10.59
C GLU A 30 24.89 6.31 11.09
N ASN A 31 25.51 5.23 10.59
CA ASN A 31 25.17 3.85 10.90
C ASN A 31 23.71 3.47 10.55
N PHE A 32 23.15 4.05 9.48
CA PHE A 32 21.84 3.69 8.97
C PHE A 32 21.77 2.17 8.68
N ASN A 33 20.83 1.51 9.36
CA ASN A 33 20.48 0.11 9.11
C ASN A 33 19.02 0.03 8.66
N GLU A 34 18.83 -0.12 7.36
CA GLU A 34 17.53 -0.11 6.70
C GLU A 34 16.53 -1.11 7.28
N GLU A 35 16.99 -2.29 7.73
CA GLU A 35 16.13 -3.30 8.36
C GLU A 35 15.48 -2.81 9.66
N LEU A 36 16.07 -1.82 10.34
CA LEU A 36 15.48 -1.20 11.53
C LEU A 36 14.40 -0.17 11.16
N TYR A 37 14.46 0.40 9.96
CA TYR A 37 13.61 1.50 9.52
C TYR A 37 12.47 1.06 8.62
N ILE A 38 12.63 -0.03 7.88
CA ILE A 38 11.59 -0.59 7.02
C ILE A 38 11.00 -1.84 7.69
N LYS A 39 9.72 -1.77 8.01
CA LYS A 39 8.95 -2.85 8.66
C LYS A 39 7.73 -3.21 7.84
N LEU A 40 7.28 -4.45 7.93
CA LEU A 40 6.02 -4.87 7.34
C LEU A 40 4.88 -4.40 8.23
N LEU A 41 3.71 -4.13 7.65
CA LEU A 41 2.51 -3.85 8.46
C LEU A 41 2.14 -5.07 9.32
N ASP A 42 2.49 -6.28 8.88
CA ASP A 42 2.35 -7.50 9.66
C ASP A 42 3.17 -7.52 10.95
N ASP A 43 4.22 -6.70 11.06
CA ASP A 43 4.99 -6.58 12.30
C ASP A 43 4.25 -5.69 13.33
N LEU A 44 3.20 -4.94 12.95
CA LEU A 44 2.51 -3.99 13.84
C LEU A 44 2.03 -4.58 15.18
N PRO A 45 1.45 -5.80 15.24
CA PRO A 45 1.06 -6.41 16.51
C PRO A 45 2.21 -6.54 17.51
N ASP A 46 3.41 -6.87 17.05
CA ASP A 46 4.60 -7.00 17.91
C ASP A 46 5.03 -5.64 18.47
N TYR A 47 4.91 -4.58 17.66
CA TYR A 47 5.15 -3.21 18.10
C TYR A 47 4.12 -2.75 19.12
N ILE A 48 2.84 -3.10 18.94
CA ILE A 48 1.78 -2.79 19.92
C ILE A 48 2.10 -3.49 21.24
N SER A 49 2.39 -4.80 21.23
CA SER A 49 2.76 -5.53 22.45
C SER A 49 3.98 -4.92 23.15
N LYS A 50 4.98 -4.44 22.38
CA LYS A 50 6.22 -3.87 22.92
C LYS A 50 6.06 -2.46 23.49
N TYR A 51 5.36 -1.57 22.78
CA TYR A 51 5.32 -0.13 23.11
C TYR A 51 4.01 0.29 23.80
N TYR A 52 2.93 -0.48 23.63
CA TYR A 52 1.64 -0.27 24.27
C TYR A 52 1.15 -1.57 24.96
N PRO A 53 1.82 -2.05 26.02
CA PRO A 53 1.51 -3.34 26.63
C PRO A 53 0.05 -3.49 27.09
N HIS A 54 -0.58 -2.38 27.51
CA HIS A 54 -1.98 -2.32 27.91
C HIS A 54 -2.97 -2.58 26.76
N LEU A 55 -2.53 -2.54 25.51
CA LEU A 55 -3.31 -2.84 24.30
C LEU A 55 -2.95 -4.20 23.69
N SER A 56 -2.04 -4.97 24.31
CA SER A 56 -1.52 -6.21 23.72
C SER A 56 -2.63 -7.23 23.41
N ASP A 57 -3.69 -7.30 24.23
CA ASP A 57 -4.82 -8.20 24.00
C ASP A 57 -5.66 -7.81 22.77
N SER A 58 -5.55 -6.56 22.31
CA SER A 58 -6.27 -6.01 21.15
C SER A 58 -5.36 -5.80 19.93
N LYS A 59 -4.12 -6.30 19.95
CA LYS A 59 -3.13 -6.01 18.89
C LYS A 59 -3.59 -6.43 17.49
N GLU A 60 -4.26 -7.58 17.37
CA GLU A 60 -4.77 -8.07 16.08
C GLU A 60 -6.00 -7.27 15.61
N SER A 61 -6.90 -6.92 16.53
CA SER A 61 -8.06 -6.08 16.19
C SER A 61 -7.65 -4.66 15.81
N ILE A 62 -6.58 -4.12 16.42
CA ILE A 62 -5.98 -2.84 16.03
C ILE A 62 -5.37 -2.93 14.63
N LYS A 63 -4.59 -3.98 14.34
CA LYS A 63 -4.07 -4.21 12.98
C LYS A 63 -5.20 -4.26 11.96
N GLN A 64 -6.27 -4.99 12.27
CA GLN A 64 -7.45 -5.07 11.40
C GLN A 64 -8.14 -3.71 11.24
N LYS A 65 -8.31 -2.93 12.32
CA LYS A 65 -8.85 -1.57 12.28
C LYS A 65 -8.03 -0.67 11.34
N VAL A 66 -6.71 -0.77 11.36
CA VAL A 66 -5.82 -0.01 10.45
C VAL A 66 -6.03 -0.44 9.00
N LEU A 67 -6.05 -1.75 8.73
CA LEU A 67 -6.29 -2.29 7.38
C LEU A 67 -7.67 -1.87 6.83
N ASP A 68 -8.72 -1.97 7.64
CA ASP A 68 -10.08 -1.60 7.24
C ASP A 68 -10.17 -0.12 6.86
N GLN A 69 -9.49 0.77 7.61
CA GLN A 69 -9.42 2.18 7.26
C GLN A 69 -8.64 2.41 5.95
N ILE A 70 -7.51 1.73 5.74
CA ILE A 70 -6.76 1.80 4.47
C ILE A 70 -7.66 1.39 3.29
N TYR A 71 -8.39 0.27 3.43
CA TYR A 71 -9.30 -0.21 2.39
C TYR A 71 -10.45 0.75 2.13
N ASN A 72 -11.04 1.31 3.18
CA ASN A 72 -12.14 2.28 3.05
C ASN A 72 -11.67 3.58 2.40
N ILE A 73 -10.55 4.15 2.84
CA ILE A 73 -9.98 5.36 2.23
C ILE A 73 -9.66 5.10 0.75
N THR A 74 -9.05 3.96 0.43
CA THR A 74 -8.74 3.58 -0.96
C THR A 74 -10.02 3.49 -1.81
N ARG A 75 -11.06 2.83 -1.31
CA ARG A 75 -12.38 2.75 -1.96
C ARG A 75 -13.00 4.13 -2.17
N GLU A 76 -12.95 4.99 -1.16
CA GLU A 76 -13.53 6.34 -1.20
C GLU A 76 -12.83 7.21 -2.25
N ILE A 77 -11.51 7.09 -2.40
CA ILE A 77 -10.76 7.78 -3.47
C ILE A 77 -11.31 7.39 -4.84
N PHE A 78 -11.35 6.09 -5.16
CA PHE A 78 -11.87 5.63 -6.46
C PHE A 78 -13.35 5.97 -6.66
N THR A 79 -14.14 5.96 -5.59
CA THR A 79 -15.56 6.39 -5.63
C THR A 79 -15.68 7.88 -5.93
N ALA A 80 -14.82 8.72 -5.37
CA ALA A 80 -14.81 10.16 -5.61
C ALA A 80 -14.45 10.50 -7.07
N TYR A 81 -13.58 9.69 -7.70
CA TYR A 81 -13.20 9.86 -9.10
C TYR A 81 -14.11 9.16 -10.11
N GLU A 82 -15.08 8.36 -9.67
CA GLU A 82 -15.95 7.53 -10.52
C GLU A 82 -16.59 8.29 -11.70
N ASN A 83 -16.89 9.59 -11.50
CA ASN A 83 -17.49 10.45 -12.52
C ASN A 83 -16.60 11.62 -12.98
N GLU A 84 -15.32 11.63 -12.60
CA GLU A 84 -14.37 12.72 -12.86
C GLU A 84 -13.42 12.37 -14.02
N TYR A 85 -14.00 12.07 -15.19
CA TYR A 85 -13.30 11.54 -16.37
C TYR A 85 -12.21 12.44 -16.95
N THR A 86 -12.24 13.74 -16.67
CA THR A 86 -11.20 14.67 -17.11
C THR A 86 -9.95 14.61 -16.24
N ILE A 87 -10.06 14.03 -15.04
CA ILE A 87 -9.00 13.94 -14.03
C ILE A 87 -8.45 12.52 -13.96
N PHE A 88 -9.33 11.52 -13.89
CA PHE A 88 -8.96 10.11 -13.85
C PHE A 88 -9.73 9.33 -14.92
N SER A 89 -9.01 8.86 -15.93
CA SER A 89 -9.57 8.17 -17.10
C SER A 89 -8.93 6.79 -17.25
N PRO A 90 -9.44 5.75 -16.57
CA PRO A 90 -8.95 4.39 -16.77
C PRO A 90 -9.17 3.96 -18.23
N MET A 91 -8.16 3.34 -18.82
CA MET A 91 -8.19 2.86 -20.20
C MET A 91 -8.36 1.35 -20.23
N SER A 92 -9.19 0.84 -21.14
CA SER A 92 -9.33 -0.60 -21.38
C SER A 92 -7.97 -1.23 -21.71
N ASN A 93 -7.72 -2.43 -21.20
CA ASN A 93 -6.47 -3.18 -21.36
C ASN A 93 -5.22 -2.47 -20.79
N CYS A 94 -5.41 -1.47 -19.93
CA CYS A 94 -4.34 -0.86 -19.15
C CYS A 94 -4.57 -1.12 -17.67
N PHE A 95 -3.48 -1.23 -16.92
CA PHE A 95 -3.49 -1.23 -15.47
C PHE A 95 -2.40 -0.29 -14.96
N GLU A 96 -2.55 0.18 -13.73
CA GLU A 96 -1.58 1.03 -13.07
C GLU A 96 -1.39 0.59 -11.62
N LEU A 97 -0.15 0.63 -11.15
CA LEU A 97 0.20 0.39 -9.75
C LEU A 97 0.53 1.72 -9.10
N PHE A 98 -0.18 2.02 -8.02
CA PHE A 98 0.02 3.20 -7.19
C PHE A 98 0.60 2.80 -5.84
N GLY A 99 1.53 3.60 -5.32
CA GLY A 99 1.91 3.59 -3.91
C GLY A 99 1.04 4.58 -3.14
N LEU A 100 0.32 4.12 -2.12
CA LEU A 100 -0.47 5.01 -1.26
C LEU A 100 0.24 5.13 0.08
N ASP A 101 0.60 6.37 0.44
CA ASP A 101 1.29 6.66 1.68
C ASP A 101 0.30 7.16 2.74
N PHE A 102 0.33 6.50 3.89
CA PHE A 102 -0.54 6.79 5.01
C PHE A 102 0.27 7.10 6.27
N ILE A 103 -0.30 7.93 7.14
CA ILE A 103 0.15 8.11 8.52
C ILE A 103 -0.89 7.59 9.49
N ILE A 104 -0.42 7.06 10.62
CA ILE A 104 -1.26 6.50 11.69
C ILE A 104 -1.02 7.32 12.95
N ASP A 105 -2.09 7.79 13.60
CA ASP A 105 -2.01 8.53 14.87
C ASP A 105 -1.93 7.59 16.09
N ASP A 106 -1.87 8.15 17.29
CA ASP A 106 -1.78 7.41 18.54
C ASP A 106 -3.09 6.72 18.96
N GLN A 107 -4.22 6.98 18.29
CA GLN A 107 -5.48 6.24 18.43
C GLN A 107 -5.73 5.25 17.28
N PHE A 108 -4.70 5.00 16.46
CA PHE A 108 -4.75 4.11 15.29
C PHE A 108 -5.77 4.54 14.24
N ASN A 109 -5.98 5.85 14.07
CA ASN A 109 -6.70 6.38 12.93
C ASN A 109 -5.73 6.57 11.77
N VAL A 110 -6.20 6.29 10.56
CA VAL A 110 -5.37 6.32 9.34
C VAL A 110 -5.71 7.55 8.52
N TYR A 111 -4.67 8.25 8.06
CA TYR A 111 -4.80 9.43 7.20
C TYR A 111 -3.96 9.25 5.94
N LEU A 112 -4.56 9.48 4.76
CA LEU A 112 -3.84 9.50 3.49
C LEU A 112 -2.95 10.76 3.43
N LEU A 113 -1.70 10.58 3.03
CA LEU A 113 -0.76 11.68 2.78
C LEU A 113 -0.65 11.98 1.28
N GLU A 114 -0.31 10.96 0.49
CA GLU A 114 -0.09 11.11 -0.94
C GLU A 114 -0.35 9.79 -1.69
N ILE A 115 -0.51 9.93 -3.01
CA ILE A 115 -0.66 8.83 -3.96
C ILE A 115 0.44 8.99 -5.01
N ASN A 116 1.32 8.01 -5.10
CA ASN A 116 2.50 8.03 -5.94
C ASN A 116 2.32 7.07 -7.13
N PRO A 117 2.25 7.58 -8.39
CA PRO A 117 2.30 6.73 -9.57
C PRO A 117 3.71 6.14 -9.73
N GLY A 118 3.80 4.84 -10.05
CA GLY A 118 5.10 4.17 -10.25
C GLY A 118 5.97 4.13 -8.98
N PRO A 119 5.51 3.48 -7.90
CA PRO A 119 6.26 3.40 -6.65
C PRO A 119 7.65 2.77 -6.84
N ASP A 120 8.65 3.28 -6.11
CA ASP A 120 10.00 2.69 -6.08
C ASP A 120 10.00 1.43 -5.23
N PHE A 121 10.38 0.30 -5.84
CA PHE A 121 10.44 -1.01 -5.19
C PHE A 121 11.86 -1.44 -4.83
N LYS A 122 12.83 -0.52 -4.71
CA LYS A 122 14.18 -0.84 -4.23
C LYS A 122 14.12 -1.71 -2.97
N GLN A 123 14.84 -2.82 -3.00
CA GLN A 123 14.74 -3.90 -2.03
C GLN A 123 15.98 -3.92 -1.14
N THR A 124 15.76 -4.12 0.16
CA THR A 124 16.80 -4.55 1.10
C THR A 124 16.29 -5.66 2.00
N GLY A 125 17.10 -6.70 2.20
CA GLY A 125 16.73 -7.87 2.98
C GLY A 125 15.83 -8.85 2.22
N ASP A 126 15.99 -10.14 2.52
CA ASP A 126 15.31 -11.22 1.77
C ASP A 126 13.78 -11.18 1.90
N ARG A 127 13.28 -10.72 3.06
CA ARG A 127 11.83 -10.65 3.34
C ARG A 127 11.11 -9.64 2.44
N LEU A 128 11.69 -8.46 2.24
CA LEU A 128 11.11 -7.44 1.36
C LEU A 128 11.22 -7.85 -0.12
N LYS A 129 12.33 -8.50 -0.50
CA LYS A 129 12.50 -9.05 -1.84
C LYS A 129 11.43 -10.08 -2.20
N GLN A 130 11.12 -11.00 -1.28
CA GLN A 130 10.03 -11.97 -1.48
C GLN A 130 8.67 -11.28 -1.61
N LEU A 131 8.38 -10.27 -0.78
CA LEU A 131 7.13 -9.51 -0.86
C LEU A 131 6.95 -8.86 -2.24
N ILE A 132 7.97 -8.15 -2.73
CA ILE A 132 7.90 -7.50 -4.06
C ILE A 132 7.80 -8.53 -5.18
N THR A 133 8.48 -9.68 -5.06
CA THR A 133 8.36 -10.76 -6.05
C THR A 133 6.94 -11.31 -6.09
N ASN A 134 6.32 -11.53 -4.93
CA ASN A 134 4.94 -12.01 -4.83
C ASN A 134 3.94 -10.97 -5.34
N LEU A 135 4.17 -9.68 -5.07
CA LEU A 135 3.36 -8.57 -5.61
C LEU A 135 3.30 -8.66 -7.14
N TRP A 136 4.46 -8.70 -7.82
CA TRP A 136 4.51 -8.75 -9.28
C TRP A 136 3.88 -10.02 -9.86
N ASN A 137 4.17 -11.18 -9.27
CA ASN A 137 3.58 -12.45 -9.73
C ASN A 137 2.06 -12.44 -9.66
N GLN A 138 1.49 -11.93 -8.56
CA GLN A 138 0.04 -11.84 -8.38
C GLN A 138 -0.57 -10.75 -9.26
N THR A 139 0.07 -9.57 -9.40
CA THR A 139 -0.39 -8.53 -10.34
C THR A 139 -0.47 -9.06 -11.76
N LEU A 140 0.58 -9.70 -12.28
CA LEU A 140 0.57 -10.26 -13.64
C LEU A 140 -0.52 -11.33 -13.80
N SER A 141 -0.73 -12.17 -12.77
CA SER A 141 -1.79 -13.19 -12.76
C SER A 141 -3.21 -12.60 -12.70
N LEU A 142 -3.37 -11.34 -12.26
CA LEU A 142 -4.65 -10.62 -12.22
C LEU A 142 -4.94 -9.90 -13.54
N VAL A 143 -3.93 -9.29 -14.16
CA VAL A 143 -4.12 -8.36 -15.29
C VAL A 143 -3.89 -8.99 -16.65
N VAL A 144 -3.23 -10.14 -16.72
CA VAL A 144 -2.96 -10.86 -17.97
C VAL A 144 -4.04 -11.92 -18.22
N ASP A 145 -4.53 -11.98 -19.45
CA ASP A 145 -5.50 -12.96 -19.90
C ASP A 145 -4.96 -14.40 -19.74
N ARG A 146 -5.60 -15.18 -18.87
CA ARG A 146 -5.16 -16.54 -18.55
C ARG A 146 -5.38 -17.53 -19.68
N GLU A 147 -6.40 -17.32 -20.51
CA GLU A 147 -6.73 -18.25 -21.61
C GLU A 147 -5.71 -18.13 -22.75
N ILE A 148 -5.26 -16.91 -23.04
CA ILE A 148 -4.24 -16.65 -24.06
C ILE A 148 -2.89 -17.24 -23.65
N TYR A 149 -2.54 -17.15 -22.36
CA TYR A 149 -1.22 -17.53 -21.86
C TYR A 149 -1.14 -18.92 -21.20
N ARG A 150 -2.25 -19.66 -21.11
CA ARG A 150 -2.34 -21.01 -20.51
C ARG A 150 -1.67 -21.10 -19.13
N LEU A 151 -1.93 -20.11 -18.29
CA LEU A 151 -1.37 -20.08 -16.93
C LEU A 151 -2.13 -21.05 -16.03
N ASP A 152 -1.41 -21.81 -15.20
CA ASP A 152 -2.01 -22.75 -14.25
C ASP A 152 -2.90 -22.00 -13.23
N ASP A 153 -4.06 -22.59 -12.90
CA ASP A 153 -5.07 -22.01 -11.98
C ASP A 153 -4.64 -21.96 -10.51
N ASP A 154 -3.43 -22.40 -10.17
CA ASP A 154 -3.00 -22.66 -8.78
C ASP A 154 -2.62 -21.38 -8.00
N TYR A 155 -2.71 -20.20 -8.60
CA TYR A 155 -2.47 -18.94 -7.90
C TYR A 155 -3.69 -18.50 -7.11
N SER A 156 -3.67 -18.75 -5.79
CA SER A 156 -4.59 -18.12 -4.87
C SER A 156 -4.19 -16.64 -4.68
N TYR A 157 -5.09 -15.72 -5.01
CA TYR A 157 -4.91 -14.26 -4.84
C TYR A 157 -5.00 -13.80 -3.37
N ARG A 158 -4.46 -14.59 -2.44
CA ARG A 158 -4.70 -14.42 -0.99
C ARG A 158 -4.22 -13.08 -0.44
N ASP A 159 -3.27 -12.43 -1.11
CA ASP A 159 -2.67 -11.18 -0.64
C ASP A 159 -3.29 -9.93 -1.29
N PHE A 160 -4.12 -10.09 -2.34
CA PHE A 160 -4.87 -9.00 -2.95
C PHE A 160 -6.29 -8.93 -2.39
N THR A 161 -6.71 -7.73 -1.99
CA THR A 161 -8.09 -7.45 -1.57
C THR A 161 -8.76 -6.53 -2.58
N LEU A 162 -9.90 -6.96 -3.13
CA LEU A 162 -10.72 -6.13 -3.99
C LEU A 162 -11.47 -5.08 -3.14
N VAL A 163 -11.10 -3.82 -3.28
CA VAL A 163 -11.69 -2.71 -2.49
C VAL A 163 -12.68 -1.86 -3.29
N TYR A 164 -12.70 -1.95 -4.61
CA TYR A 164 -13.60 -1.20 -5.49
C TYR A 164 -13.86 -2.01 -6.78
N ASP A 165 -15.13 -2.19 -7.17
CA ASP A 165 -15.52 -3.08 -8.26
C ASP A 165 -16.64 -2.51 -9.16
N LYS A 166 -16.80 -1.19 -9.22
CA LYS A 166 -17.83 -0.60 -10.06
C LYS A 166 -17.38 -0.47 -11.51
N PRO A 167 -18.27 -0.72 -12.49
CA PRO A 167 -17.97 -0.51 -13.89
C PRO A 167 -17.82 1.00 -14.16
N TRP A 168 -16.69 1.39 -14.74
CA TRP A 168 -16.48 2.75 -15.20
C TRP A 168 -17.37 3.02 -16.42
N SER A 169 -18.21 4.07 -16.40
CA SER A 169 -19.24 4.24 -17.43
C SER A 169 -18.66 4.57 -18.81
N SER A 170 -17.44 5.14 -18.89
CA SER A 170 -16.78 5.43 -20.17
C SER A 170 -16.39 4.17 -20.95
N SER A 171 -16.26 3.01 -20.29
CA SER A 171 -16.06 1.72 -20.96
C SER A 171 -17.31 1.26 -21.74
N GLN A 172 -18.47 1.88 -21.51
CA GLN A 172 -19.69 1.63 -22.27
C GLN A 172 -19.78 2.45 -23.56
N PHE A 173 -18.89 3.44 -23.76
CA PHE A 173 -18.75 4.16 -25.03
C PHE A 173 -17.70 3.49 -25.92
N ASN A 174 -18.02 2.29 -26.41
CA ASN A 174 -17.71 1.88 -27.77
C ASN A 174 -18.53 0.64 -28.14
N GLY A 175 -19.51 0.86 -29.01
CA GLY A 175 -20.13 -0.24 -29.74
C GLY A 175 -19.08 -1.01 -30.53
N GLY A 176 -19.25 -2.33 -30.58
CA GLY A 176 -18.61 -3.21 -31.56
C GLY A 176 -17.37 -3.94 -31.08
N MET A 177 -17.56 -4.95 -30.22
CA MET A 177 -17.37 -6.36 -30.59
C MET A 177 -17.66 -7.24 -29.37
N SER A 178 -18.71 -8.07 -29.48
CA SER A 178 -18.75 -9.34 -28.77
C SER A 178 -17.87 -10.29 -29.56
N LEU A 179 -16.86 -10.86 -28.90
CA LEU A 179 -16.19 -12.05 -29.40
C LEU A 179 -15.97 -13.00 -28.22
N CYS A 180 -16.76 -14.07 -28.29
CA CYS A 180 -16.61 -15.42 -27.76
C CYS A 180 -16.10 -15.59 -26.32
#